data_AF-A0A2G6DPS3-F1
#
_entry.id   AF-A0A2G6DPS3-F1
#
_cell.length_a   1.000
_cell.length_b   1.000
_cell.length_c   1.000
_cell.angle_alpha   90.00
_cell.angle_beta   90.00
_cell.angle_gamma   90.00
#
_symmetry.space_group_name_H-M   'P 1'
#
loop_
_entity.id
_entity.type
_entity.pdbx_description
1 polymer ?
#
loop_
_entity_poly.entity_id
_entity_poly.type
_entity_poly.pdbx_seq_one_letter_code
_entity_poly.pdbx_strand_id
1 'polypeptide(L)'
;DISGPVGIAMMTKQMQDLGFVYLLQFAAILSINLGIINILPIPALDGGRVLFVLIEKIKGSPVNHKFEGMAHTVFFVALIGLMIVVTVRDVLNLF
;
A
#
# COMPACT_ATOMS: atom_id res chain seq x y z
N ASP A 1 -2.45 -15.53 -8.53
CA ASP A 1 -1.78 -14.42 -9.22
C ASP A 1 -1.74 -13.19 -8.34
N ILE A 2 -0.56 -12.56 -8.22
CA ILE A 2 -0.45 -11.26 -7.56
C ILE A 2 -0.77 -10.23 -8.64
N SER A 3 -2.03 -9.80 -8.72
CA SER A 3 -2.42 -8.73 -9.63
C SER A 3 -1.82 -7.42 -9.15
N GLY A 4 -0.88 -6.86 -9.91
CA GLY A 4 -0.37 -5.52 -9.67
C GLY A 4 -1.38 -4.43 -10.05
N PRO A 5 -0.95 -3.16 -10.06
CA PRO A 5 -1.83 -2.01 -10.32
C PRO A 5 -2.58 -2.11 -11.65
N VAL A 6 -1.93 -2.69 -12.67
CA VAL A 6 -2.53 -2.88 -14.00
C VAL A 6 -3.56 -4.01 -13.96
N GLY A 7 -3.26 -5.11 -13.29
CA GLY A 7 -4.23 -6.19 -13.06
C GLY A 7 -5.50 -5.69 -12.35
N ILE A 8 -5.35 -4.88 -11.31
CA ILE A 8 -6.49 -4.27 -10.59
C ILE A 8 -7.32 -3.37 -11.52
N ALA A 9 -6.68 -2.59 -12.39
CA ALA A 9 -7.38 -1.74 -13.35
C ALA A 9 -8.21 -2.57 -14.35
N MET A 10 -7.69 -3.71 -14.83
CA MET A 10 -8.44 -4.61 -15.70
C MET A 10 -9.62 -5.26 -14.97
N MET A 11 -9.41 -5.72 -13.73
CA MET A 11 -10.49 -6.30 -12.92
C MET A 11 -11.59 -5.27 -12.65
N THR A 12 -11.21 -4.01 -12.40
CA THR A 12 -12.18 -2.91 -12.25
C THR A 12 -13.07 -2.77 -13.49
N LYS A 13 -12.50 -2.85 -14.71
CA LYS A 13 -13.29 -2.83 -15.95
C LYS A 13 -14.26 -4.01 -16.04
N GLN A 14 -13.81 -5.22 -15.71
CA GLN A 14 -14.68 -6.40 -15.68
C GLN A 14 -15.83 -6.24 -14.68
N MET A 15 -15.54 -5.72 -13.48
CA MET A 15 -16.56 -5.48 -12.45
C MET A 15 -17.53 -4.37 -12.82
N GLN A 16 -17.07 -3.37 -13.59
CA GLN A 16 -17.93 -2.32 -14.15
C GLN A 16 -18.96 -2.91 -15.12
N ASP A 17 -18.56 -3.84 -15.98
CA ASP A 17 -19.45 -4.51 -16.94
C ASP A 17 -20.51 -5.39 -16.25
N LEU A 18 -20.19 -5.94 -15.06
CA LEU A 18 -21.13 -6.70 -14.23
C LEU A 18 -22.16 -5.81 -13.51
N GLY A 19 -21.89 -4.51 -13.40
CA GLY A 19 -22.81 -3.51 -12.85
C GLY A 19 -22.33 -2.84 -11.55
N PHE A 20 -23.03 -1.77 -11.16
CA PHE A 20 -22.59 -0.87 -10.08
C PHE A 20 -22.44 -1.55 -8.71
N VAL A 21 -23.31 -2.52 -8.39
CA VAL A 21 -23.25 -3.26 -7.11
C VAL A 21 -21.96 -4.07 -7.01
N TYR A 22 -21.54 -4.72 -8.09
CA TYR A 22 -20.29 -5.49 -8.12
C TYR A 22 -19.06 -4.58 -8.03
N LEU A 23 -19.11 -3.42 -8.67
CA LEU A 23 -18.06 -2.41 -8.55
C LEU A 23 -17.90 -1.91 -7.11
N LEU A 24 -19.02 -1.64 -6.41
CA LEU A 24 -18.99 -1.26 -4.99
C LEU A 24 -18.44 -2.39 -4.10
N GLN A 25 -18.85 -3.63 -4.34
CA GLN A 25 -18.35 -4.78 -3.59
C GLN A 25 -16.84 -4.98 -3.81
N PHE A 26 -16.38 -4.85 -5.06
CA PHE A 26 -14.97 -4.94 -5.40
C PHE A 26 -14.16 -3.83 -4.72
N ALA A 27 -14.64 -2.58 -4.80
CA ALA A 27 -14.03 -1.45 -4.11
C ALA A 27 -13.97 -1.67 -2.60
N ALA A 28 -15.04 -2.18 -1.98
CA ALA A 28 -15.06 -2.47 -0.55
C ALA A 28 -14.00 -3.51 -0.15
N ILE A 29 -13.85 -4.59 -0.93
CA ILE A 29 -12.83 -5.62 -0.69
C ILE A 29 -11.42 -5.02 -0.82
N LEU A 30 -11.16 -4.22 -1.86
CA LEU A 30 -9.89 -3.53 -2.03
C LEU A 30 -9.60 -2.57 -0.86
N SER A 31 -10.57 -1.78 -0.44
CA SER A 31 -10.44 -0.85 0.67
C SER A 31 -10.13 -1.56 1.99
N ILE A 32 -10.78 -2.70 2.27
CA ILE A 32 -10.48 -3.50 3.47
C ILE A 32 -9.04 -4.03 3.42
N ASN A 33 -8.60 -4.57 2.29
CA ASN A 33 -7.23 -5.06 2.13
C ASN A 33 -6.19 -3.95 2.31
N LEU A 34 -6.43 -2.77 1.71
CA LEU A 34 -5.57 -1.61 1.90
C LEU A 34 -5.56 -1.12 3.35
N GLY A 35 -6.72 -1.12 4.02
CA GLY A 35 -6.82 -0.79 5.44
C GLY A 35 -5.99 -1.73 6.33
N ILE A 36 -6.03 -3.03 6.07
CA ILE A 36 -5.22 -4.02 6.79
C ILE A 36 -3.73 -3.77 6.56
N ILE A 37 -3.32 -3.54 5.30
CA ILE A 37 -1.92 -3.25 4.96
C ILE A 37 -1.44 -1.95 5.62
N ASN A 38 -2.27 -0.90 5.63
CA ASN A 38 -1.94 0.38 6.25
C ASN A 38 -1.77 0.30 7.77
N ILE A 39 -2.35 -0.68 8.45
CA ILE A 39 -2.17 -0.89 9.90
C ILE A 39 -0.82 -1.57 10.21
N LEU A 40 -0.20 -2.23 9.24
CA LEU A 40 1.08 -2.90 9.45
C LEU A 40 2.17 -1.89 9.87
N PRO A 41 3.12 -2.30 10.73
CA PRO A 41 4.19 -1.44 11.22
C PRO A 41 5.30 -1.26 10.17
N ILE A 42 4.93 -0.85 8.97
CA ILE A 42 5.84 -0.61 7.85
C ILE A 42 6.09 0.91 7.76
N PRO A 43 7.35 1.38 7.84
CA PRO A 43 7.67 2.78 7.60
C PRO A 43 7.17 3.20 6.21
N ALA A 44 6.68 4.44 6.07
CA ALA A 44 5.91 4.97 4.92
C ALA A 44 4.40 4.65 4.88
N LEU A 45 3.89 3.73 5.71
CA LEU A 45 2.44 3.53 5.90
C LEU A 45 1.93 4.18 7.21
N ASP A 46 0.62 4.36 7.32
CA ASP A 46 -0.03 4.99 8.49
C ASP A 46 0.30 4.28 9.81
N GLY A 47 0.30 2.95 9.81
CA GLY A 47 0.63 2.09 10.95
C GLY A 47 2.10 2.17 11.35
N GLY A 48 3.01 2.51 10.42
CA GLY A 48 4.41 2.81 10.73
C GLY A 48 4.54 4.04 11.62
N ARG A 49 3.76 5.10 11.36
CA ARG A 49 3.73 6.29 12.22
C ARG A 49 3.17 5.96 13.61
N VAL A 50 2.12 5.15 13.68
CA VAL A 50 1.56 4.68 14.96
C VAL A 50 2.61 3.89 15.76
N LEU A 51 3.39 3.04 15.10
CA LEU A 51 4.50 2.32 15.74
C LEU A 51 5.54 3.29 16.33
N PHE A 52 5.96 4.31 15.57
CA PHE A 52 6.92 5.30 16.08
C PHE A 52 6.39 6.04 17.32
N VAL A 53 5.12 6.46 17.29
CA VAL A 53 4.48 7.12 18.45
C VAL A 53 4.37 6.18 19.66
N LEU A 54 4.06 4.89 19.44
CA LEU A 54 4.04 3.90 20.52
C LEU A 54 5.43 3.70 21.12
N ILE A 55 6.48 3.65 20.28
CA ILE A 55 7.87 3.56 20.72
C ILE A 55 8.24 4.81 21.51
N GLU A 56 7.89 6.01 21.07
CA GLU A 56 8.12 7.26 21.81
C GLU A 56 7.45 7.24 23.18
N LYS A 57 6.21 6.77 23.25
CA LYS A 57 5.46 6.66 24.52
C LYS A 57 6.13 5.70 25.50
N ILE A 58 6.68 4.58 25.03
CA ILE A 58 7.40 3.61 25.86
C ILE A 58 8.79 4.12 26.24
N LYS A 59 9.52 4.75 25.29
CA LYS A 59 10.88 5.27 25.47
C LYS A 59 10.91 6.57 26.29
N GLY A 60 9.77 7.24 26.45
CA GLY A 60 9.63 8.52 27.18
C GLY A 60 10.39 9.69 26.55
N SER A 61 10.95 9.54 25.35
CA SER A 61 11.73 10.55 24.64
C SER A 61 11.48 10.46 23.13
N PRO A 62 11.50 11.59 22.42
CA PRO A 62 11.21 11.61 20.99
C PRO A 62 12.18 10.73 20.22
N VAL A 63 11.68 10.08 19.17
CA VAL A 63 12.52 9.42 18.17
C VAL A 63 13.18 10.51 17.35
N ASN A 64 14.45 10.31 17.00
CA ASN A 64 15.18 11.31 16.22
C ASN A 64 14.46 11.53 14.88
N HIS A 65 13.94 12.73 14.66
CA HIS A 65 13.21 13.09 13.43
C HIS A 65 14.01 12.83 12.15
N LYS A 66 15.35 12.90 12.21
CA LYS A 66 16.21 12.54 11.08
C LYS A 66 16.15 11.05 10.75
N PHE A 67 16.09 10.20 11.78
CA PHE A 67 16.00 8.75 11.61
C PHE A 67 14.61 8.35 11.09
N GLU A 68 13.56 8.93 11.64
CA GLU A 68 12.18 8.71 11.17
C GLU A 68 12.03 9.15 9.70
N GLY A 69 12.45 10.37 9.37
CA GLY A 69 12.36 10.88 7.99
C GLY A 69 13.16 10.06 6.99
N MET A 70 14.35 9.59 7.38
CA MET A 70 15.17 8.72 6.54
C MET A 70 14.51 7.34 6.34
N ALA A 71 13.98 6.73 7.40
CA ALA A 71 13.26 5.45 7.31
C ALA A 71 12.02 5.58 6.40
N HIS A 72 11.22 6.62 6.56
CA HIS A 72 10.08 6.91 5.68
C HIS A 72 10.51 7.10 4.22
N THR A 73 11.56 7.90 3.97
CA THR A 73 12.04 8.16 2.60
C THR A 73 12.55 6.89 1.93
N VAL A 74 13.35 6.08 2.63
CA VAL A 74 13.91 4.82 2.10
C VAL A 74 12.77 3.86 1.74
N PHE A 75 11.83 3.65 2.65
CA PHE A 75 10.69 2.77 2.39
C PHE A 75 9.79 3.32 1.28
N PHE A 76 9.55 4.62 1.23
CA PHE A 76 8.75 5.23 0.17
C PHE A 76 9.39 5.03 -1.21
N VAL A 77 10.70 5.28 -1.34
CA VAL A 77 11.43 5.05 -2.60
C VAL A 77 11.41 3.56 -2.96
N ALA A 78 11.59 2.67 -1.98
CA ALA A 78 11.49 1.22 -2.20
C ALA A 78 10.09 0.80 -2.67
N LEU A 79 9.03 1.36 -2.09
CA LEU A 79 7.64 1.11 -2.50
C LEU A 79 7.37 1.58 -3.92
N ILE A 80 7.84 2.78 -4.30
CA ILE A 80 7.72 3.28 -5.68
C ILE A 80 8.50 2.39 -6.64
N GLY A 81 9.73 1.99 -6.28
CA GLY A 81 10.53 1.06 -7.08
C GLY A 81 9.82 -0.29 -7.28
N LEU A 82 9.26 -0.85 -6.21
CA LEU A 82 8.47 -2.08 -6.27
C LEU A 82 7.23 -1.91 -7.16
N MET A 83 6.52 -0.79 -7.05
CA MET A 83 5.35 -0.48 -7.89
C MET A 83 5.71 -0.47 -9.37
N ILE A 84 6.85 0.14 -9.74
CA ILE A 84 7.35 0.15 -11.11
C ILE A 84 7.66 -1.28 -11.57
N VAL A 85 8.40 -2.05 -10.78
CA VAL A 85 8.78 -3.45 -11.13
C VAL A 85 7.54 -4.32 -11.35
N VAL A 86 6.57 -4.26 -10.43
CA VAL A 86 5.32 -5.01 -10.53
C VAL A 86 4.51 -4.56 -11.74
N THR A 87 4.42 -3.25 -11.98
CA THR A 87 3.70 -2.70 -13.14
C THR A 87 4.33 -3.16 -14.46
N VAL A 88 5.67 -3.11 -14.59
CA VAL A 88 6.37 -3.60 -15.79
C VAL A 88 6.12 -5.08 -15.98
N ARG A 89 6.16 -5.87 -14.89
CA ARG A 89 5.89 -7.31 -14.96
C ARG A 89 4.46 -7.63 -15.36
N ASP A 90 3.48 -6.89 -14.83
CA ASP A 90 2.08 -7.01 -15.25
C ASP A 90 1.94 -6.70 -16.74
N VAL A 91 2.51 -5.60 -17.22
CA VAL A 91 2.45 -5.21 -18.63
C VAL A 91 3.08 -6.28 -19.52
N LEU A 92 4.25 -6.80 -19.16
CA LEU A 92 4.92 -7.86 -19.91
C LEU A 92 4.15 -9.18 -19.92
N ASN A 93 3.37 -9.49 -18.87
CA ASN A 93 2.52 -10.67 -18.83
C ASN A 93 1.23 -10.50 -19.66
N LEU A 94 0.88 -9.28 -20.04
CA LEU A 94 -0.31 -8.95 -20.84
C LEU A 94 -0.06 -8.94 -22.35
N PHE A 95 1.20 -8.83 -22.77
CA PHE A 95 1.65 -8.90 -24.16
C PHE A 95 2.30 -10.25 -24.44
#